data_AF-A0ABD3B2U7-F1
#
_entry.id   AF-A0ABD3B2U7-F1
#
_cell.length_a   1.000
_cell.length_b   1.000
_cell.length_c   1.000
_cell.angle_alpha   90.00
_cell.angle_beta   90.00
_cell.angle_gamma   90.00
#
_symmetry.space_group_name_H-M   'P 1'
#
loop_
_entity.id
_entity.type
_entity.pdbx_description
1 polymer ?
#
loop_
_entity_poly.entity_id
_entity_poly.type
_entity_poly.pdbx_seq_one_letter_code
_entity_poly.pdbx_strand_id
1 'polypeptide(L)'
;MAFRDFSTFNSALLGKQVRRIFTHPNLLVSKFLKSMYYTCTSIINSTASPSFSYLWKSLVFAFSLVSNGSRYVVGNGRKIRIWKDAWFPIPITFEAQTKKPLACAFIYVLNCCLVITTTGILLC
;
A
#
# COMPACT_ATOMS: atom_id res chain seq x y z
N MET A 1 15.41 17.04 27.18
CA MET A 1 14.42 15.98 26.86
C MET A 1 15.13 14.87 26.10
N ALA A 2 15.32 13.72 26.73
CA ALA A 2 15.89 12.54 26.09
C ALA A 2 14.89 11.93 25.10
N PHE A 3 15.38 11.40 23.98
CA PHE A 3 14.58 10.64 23.02
C PHE A 3 13.86 9.52 23.75
N ARG A 4 12.52 9.58 23.84
CA ARG A 4 11.74 8.68 24.69
C ARG A 4 11.75 7.22 24.23
N ASP A 5 12.09 6.93 22.97
CA ASP A 5 12.33 5.59 22.46
C ASP A 5 13.16 5.62 21.16
N PHE A 6 14.38 5.08 21.16
CA PHE A 6 15.22 5.04 19.97
C PHE A 6 14.63 4.17 18.85
N SER A 7 13.93 3.09 19.23
CA SER A 7 13.30 2.16 18.30
C SER A 7 12.19 2.82 17.48
N THR A 8 11.34 3.64 18.11
CA THR A 8 10.24 4.34 17.43
C THR A 8 10.78 5.44 16.53
N PHE A 9 11.81 6.17 16.97
CA PHE A 9 12.47 7.19 16.16
C PHE A 9 13.12 6.59 14.90
N ASN A 10 13.85 5.48 15.04
CA ASN A 10 14.46 4.80 13.90
C ASN A 10 13.40 4.24 12.93
N SER A 11 12.30 3.68 13.46
CA SER A 11 11.17 3.22 12.64
C SER A 11 10.53 4.37 11.85
N ALA A 12 10.37 5.54 12.47
CA ALA A 12 9.85 6.73 11.78
C ALA A 12 10.79 7.23 10.68
N LEU A 13 12.11 7.22 10.92
CA LEU A 13 13.12 7.57 9.91
C LEU A 13 13.11 6.59 8.73
N LEU A 14 13.06 5.29 9.01
CA LEU A 14 12.92 4.26 7.99
C LEU A 14 11.63 4.45 7.19
N GLY A 15 10.50 4.69 7.86
CA GLY A 15 9.23 4.99 7.22
C GLY A 15 9.31 6.20 6.27
N LYS A 16 10.01 7.27 6.68
CA LYS A 16 10.25 8.44 5.83
C LYS A 16 11.10 8.11 4.59
N GLN A 17 12.13 7.28 4.74
CA GLN A 17 12.98 6.85 3.63
C GLN A 17 12.21 5.94 2.67
N VAL A 18 11.48 4.96 3.22
CA VAL A 18 10.58 4.09 2.48
C VAL A 18 9.56 4.88 1.67
N ARG A 19 8.92 5.88 2.28
CA ARG A 19 7.96 6.75 1.59
C ARG A 19 8.61 7.43 0.39
N ARG A 20 9.84 7.94 0.52
CA ARG A 20 10.57 8.57 -0.60
C ARG A 20 10.85 7.59 -1.74
N ILE A 21 11.24 6.35 -1.42
CA ILE A 21 11.48 5.30 -2.41
C ILE A 21 10.18 4.96 -3.15
N PHE A 22 9.05 4.87 -2.43
CA PHE A 22 7.74 4.63 -3.02
C PHE A 22 7.25 5.77 -3.91
N THR A 23 7.37 7.02 -3.46
CA THR A 23 6.87 8.18 -4.21
C THR A 23 7.76 8.55 -5.40
N HIS A 24 9.06 8.22 -5.35
CA HIS A 24 10.02 8.56 -6.40
C HIS A 24 10.73 7.31 -6.94
N PRO A 25 10.05 6.50 -7.77
CA PRO A 25 10.63 5.28 -8.34
C PRO A 25 11.80 5.56 -9.29
N ASN A 26 11.95 6.79 -9.77
CA ASN A 26 12.99 7.18 -10.72
C ASN A 26 14.35 7.53 -10.08
N LEU A 27 14.41 7.64 -8.74
CA LEU A 27 15.67 7.86 -8.05
C LEU A 27 16.63 6.69 -8.30
N LEU A 28 17.92 6.97 -8.41
CA LEU A 28 18.95 5.94 -8.60
C LEU A 28 18.91 4.89 -7.49
N VAL A 29 18.69 5.31 -6.24
CA VAL A 29 18.52 4.41 -5.10
C VAL A 29 17.30 3.49 -5.28
N SER A 30 16.16 4.04 -5.74
CA SER A 30 14.95 3.24 -5.99
C SER A 30 15.18 2.21 -7.10
N LYS A 31 15.83 2.61 -8.19
CA LYS A 31 16.17 1.72 -9.31
C LYS A 31 17.18 0.65 -8.90
N PHE A 32 18.20 1.02 -8.14
CA PHE A 32 19.22 0.11 -7.62
C PHE A 32 18.61 -0.93 -6.68
N LEU A 33 17.77 -0.49 -5.73
CA LEU A 33 17.07 -1.43 -4.84
C LEU A 33 16.16 -2.37 -5.62
N LYS A 34 15.48 -1.86 -6.67
CA LYS A 34 14.67 -2.69 -7.56
C LYS A 34 15.49 -3.76 -8.26
N SER A 35 16.61 -3.39 -8.89
CA SER A 35 17.46 -4.35 -9.61
C SER A 35 18.14 -5.36 -8.69
N MET A 36 18.44 -4.98 -7.45
CA MET A 36 19.13 -5.85 -6.50
C MET A 36 18.20 -6.80 -5.76
N TYR A 37 17.00 -6.35 -5.39
CA TYR A 37 16.15 -7.08 -4.43
C TYR A 37 14.76 -7.46 -4.95
N TYR A 38 14.21 -6.78 -5.96
CA TYR A 38 12.84 -7.02 -6.44
C TYR A 38 12.65 -6.75 -7.94
N THR A 39 13.48 -7.38 -8.78
CA THR A 39 13.53 -7.11 -10.23
C THR A 39 12.18 -7.37 -10.93
N CYS A 40 11.48 -8.43 -10.54
CA CYS A 40 10.22 -8.86 -11.16
C CYS A 40 8.99 -8.73 -10.24
N THR A 41 9.18 -8.25 -9.01
CA THR A 41 8.12 -8.17 -7.99
C THR A 41 7.85 -6.73 -7.59
N SER A 42 6.68 -6.49 -6.99
CA SER A 42 6.39 -5.20 -6.37
C SER A 42 7.13 -5.10 -5.02
N ILE A 43 7.51 -3.88 -4.63
CA ILE A 43 8.13 -3.60 -3.32
C ILE A 43 7.31 -4.18 -2.17
N ILE A 44 5.98 -4.07 -2.26
CA ILE A 44 5.03 -4.51 -1.24
C ILE A 44 5.05 -6.04 -1.08
N ASN A 45 5.29 -6.78 -2.17
CA ASN A 45 5.35 -8.24 -2.16
C ASN A 45 6.78 -8.77 -2.00
N SER A 46 7.76 -7.88 -1.75
CA SER A 46 9.14 -8.30 -1.59
C SER A 46 9.37 -8.95 -0.23
N THR A 47 10.00 -10.11 -0.22
CA THR A 47 10.30 -10.87 1.00
C THR A 47 11.77 -10.71 1.38
N ALA A 48 12.04 -10.76 2.68
CA ALA A 48 13.41 -10.74 3.18
C ALA A 48 13.94 -12.18 3.29
N SER A 49 14.85 -12.57 2.40
CA SER A 49 15.63 -13.80 2.54
C SER A 49 16.73 -13.63 3.61
N PRO A 50 17.10 -14.68 4.37
CA PRO A 50 18.20 -14.62 5.34
C PRO A 50 19.53 -14.16 4.74
N SER A 51 19.76 -14.41 3.44
CA SER A 51 20.97 -14.01 2.71
C SER A 51 21.04 -12.52 2.36
N PHE A 52 19.96 -11.76 2.54
CA PHE A 52 19.95 -10.33 2.23
C PHE A 52 20.58 -9.48 3.33
N SER A 53 21.03 -8.29 2.92
CA SER A 53 21.67 -7.31 3.81
C SER A 53 20.73 -6.89 4.95
N TYR A 54 21.32 -6.54 6.09
CA TYR A 54 20.56 -6.04 7.23
C TYR A 54 19.74 -4.78 6.87
N LEU A 55 20.30 -3.92 6.02
CA LEU A 55 19.62 -2.74 5.47
C LEU A 55 18.37 -3.13 4.67
N TRP A 56 18.43 -4.17 3.85
CA TRP A 56 17.25 -4.62 3.12
C TRP A 56 16.18 -5.18 4.06
N LYS A 57 16.58 -5.96 5.07
CA LYS A 57 15.66 -6.50 6.07
C LYS A 57 14.93 -5.40 6.84
N SER A 58 15.65 -4.33 7.24
CA SER A 58 15.04 -3.19 7.92
C SER A 58 14.13 -2.37 7.00
N LEU A 59 14.47 -2.24 5.71
CA LEU A 59 13.58 -1.63 4.71
C LEU A 59 12.32 -2.45 4.48
N VAL A 60 12.41 -3.78 4.35
CA VAL A 60 11.23 -4.67 4.20
C VAL A 60 10.31 -4.58 5.40
N PHE A 61 10.86 -4.55 6.62
CA PHE A 61 10.07 -4.28 7.82
C PHE A 61 9.39 -2.91 7.78
N ALA A 62 10.09 -1.86 7.36
CA ALA A 62 9.48 -0.54 7.21
C ALA A 62 8.46 -0.48 6.06
N PHE A 63 8.63 -1.27 4.99
CA PHE A 63 7.65 -1.40 3.91
C PHE A 63 6.34 -1.99 4.41
N SER A 64 6.37 -3.02 5.26
CA SER A 64 5.15 -3.58 5.84
C SER A 64 4.46 -2.61 6.80
N LEU A 65 5.23 -1.88 7.62
CA LEU A 65 4.68 -0.83 8.49
C LEU A 65 3.98 0.28 7.70
N VAL A 66 4.63 0.78 6.64
CA VAL A 66 4.06 1.83 5.79
C VAL A 66 2.86 1.28 5.01
N SER A 67 2.90 0.05 4.52
CA SER A 67 1.77 -0.57 3.83
C SER A 67 0.55 -0.71 4.75
N ASN A 68 0.73 -1.12 6.00
CA ASN A 68 -0.35 -1.25 6.97
C ASN A 68 -0.96 0.10 7.38
N GLY A 69 -0.15 1.17 7.39
CA GLY A 69 -0.61 2.54 7.66
C GLY A 69 -1.05 3.32 6.43
N SER A 70 -0.82 2.79 5.22
CA SER A 70 -1.09 3.46 3.95
C SER A 70 -2.48 3.09 3.44
N ARG A 71 -3.11 4.03 2.74
CA ARG A 71 -4.43 3.85 2.13
C ARG A 71 -4.36 4.15 0.64
N TYR A 72 -5.17 3.45 -0.14
CA TYR A 72 -5.32 3.78 -1.56
C TYR A 72 -6.24 5.00 -1.69
N VAL A 73 -5.69 6.10 -2.21
CA VAL A 73 -6.49 7.28 -2.55
C VAL A 73 -7.08 7.08 -3.94
N VAL A 74 -8.40 7.22 -4.06
CA VAL A 74 -9.11 7.10 -5.34
C VAL A 74 -8.74 8.27 -6.24
N GLY A 75 -7.91 8.00 -7.26
CA GLY A 75 -7.73 8.88 -8.41
C GLY A 75 -8.68 8.48 -9.54
N ASN A 76 -8.16 8.16 -10.72
CA ASN A 76 -8.95 7.68 -11.87
C ASN A 76 -9.58 6.27 -11.68
N GLY A 77 -9.42 5.68 -10.48
CA GLY A 77 -10.00 4.40 -10.06
C GLY A 77 -9.45 3.12 -10.74
N ARG A 78 -8.90 3.20 -11.96
CA ARG A 78 -8.50 2.04 -12.79
C ARG A 78 -7.43 1.11 -12.20
N LYS A 79 -6.82 1.48 -11.08
CA LYS A 79 -5.77 0.70 -10.39
C LYS A 79 -6.21 0.15 -9.04
N ILE A 80 -7.40 0.50 -8.55
CA ILE A 80 -7.89 0.13 -7.23
C ILE A 80 -8.93 -0.97 -7.40
N ARG A 81 -8.68 -2.13 -6.81
CA ARG A 81 -9.60 -3.26 -6.80
C ARG A 81 -10.64 -3.07 -5.70
N ILE A 82 -11.91 -3.10 -6.09
CA ILE A 82 -13.04 -2.74 -5.22
C ILE A 82 -13.04 -3.54 -3.91
N TRP A 83 -12.78 -4.86 -4.00
CA TRP A 83 -12.91 -5.81 -2.87
C TRP A 83 -11.60 -6.26 -2.23
N LYS A 84 -10.44 -5.79 -2.71
CA LYS A 84 -9.13 -6.28 -2.25
C LYS A 84 -8.22 -5.22 -1.69
N ASP A 85 -8.42 -3.96 -2.07
CA ASP A 85 -7.53 -2.88 -1.68
C ASP A 85 -8.23 -2.03 -0.60
N ALA A 86 -7.48 -1.55 0.39
CA ALA A 86 -8.00 -0.69 1.44
C ALA A 86 -8.15 0.76 0.94
N TRP A 87 -9.28 1.06 0.30
CA TRP A 87 -9.60 2.36 -0.29
C TRP A 87 -10.85 3.03 0.31
N PHE A 88 -11.67 2.29 1.07
CA PHE A 88 -12.94 2.78 1.60
C PHE A 88 -12.71 3.64 2.86
N PRO A 89 -13.45 4.76 3.05
CA PRO A 89 -13.25 5.65 4.20
C PRO A 89 -13.74 5.10 5.56
N ILE A 90 -14.35 3.91 5.61
CA ILE A 90 -14.94 3.35 6.84
C ILE A 90 -13.84 2.86 7.79
N PRO A 91 -13.87 3.26 9.08
CA PRO A 91 -12.78 3.08 10.02
C PRO A 91 -12.45 1.65 10.44
N ILE A 92 -13.31 0.66 10.15
CA ILE A 92 -13.21 -0.68 10.75
C ILE A 92 -12.41 -1.64 9.87
N THR A 93 -12.68 -1.68 8.57
CA THR A 93 -12.02 -2.61 7.65
C THR A 93 -11.31 -1.91 6.50
N PHE A 94 -11.67 -0.66 6.15
CA PHE A 94 -11.21 0.08 4.97
C PHE A 94 -11.34 -0.66 3.62
N GLU A 95 -11.84 -1.89 3.64
CA GLU A 95 -12.25 -2.72 2.53
C GLU A 95 -13.76 -2.60 2.35
N ALA A 96 -14.21 -2.79 1.12
CA ALA A 96 -15.61 -2.77 0.82
C ALA A 96 -16.32 -3.98 1.48
N GLN A 97 -17.37 -3.70 2.26
CA GLN A 97 -18.03 -4.69 3.13
C GLN A 97 -18.92 -5.68 2.38
N THR A 98 -19.28 -5.35 1.15
CA THR A 98 -20.13 -6.18 0.29
C THR A 98 -19.33 -7.36 -0.28
N LYS A 99 -19.97 -8.52 -0.46
CA LYS A 99 -19.32 -9.65 -1.14
C LYS A 99 -19.38 -9.44 -2.64
N LYS A 100 -18.28 -9.72 -3.36
CA LYS A 100 -18.26 -9.66 -4.83
C LYS A 100 -19.38 -10.58 -5.38
N PRO A 101 -20.34 -10.07 -6.18
CA PRO A 101 -21.32 -10.93 -6.84
C PRO A 101 -20.62 -11.81 -7.88
N LEU A 102 -21.03 -13.08 -7.98
CA LEU A 102 -20.44 -14.07 -8.90
C LEU A 102 -20.50 -13.62 -10.38
N ALA A 103 -21.50 -12.83 -10.75
CA ALA A 103 -21.70 -12.30 -12.10
C ALA A 103 -21.08 -10.92 -12.36
N CYS A 104 -20.35 -10.33 -11.39
CA CYS A 104 -19.88 -8.95 -11.51
C CYS A 104 -18.54 -8.85 -12.26
N ALA A 105 -18.58 -8.25 -13.46
CA ALA A 105 -17.41 -7.98 -14.30
C ALA A 105 -16.58 -6.75 -13.83
N PHE A 106 -17.12 -5.93 -12.92
CA PHE A 106 -16.41 -4.77 -12.39
C PHE A 106 -15.41 -5.20 -11.31
N ILE A 107 -14.12 -5.07 -11.63
CA ILE A 107 -13.00 -5.40 -10.73
C ILE A 107 -12.37 -4.14 -10.13
N TYR A 108 -12.38 -3.04 -10.87
CA TYR A 108 -11.75 -1.78 -10.51
C TYR A 108 -12.78 -0.66 -10.29
N VAL A 109 -12.44 0.29 -9.42
CA VAL A 109 -13.21 1.54 -9.28
C VAL A 109 -13.13 2.28 -10.63
N LEU A 110 -14.24 2.61 -11.28
CA LEU A 110 -14.20 3.45 -12.48
C LEU A 110 -14.82 4.79 -12.12
N ASN A 111 -14.00 5.86 -12.17
CA ASN A 111 -14.37 7.29 -12.04
C ASN A 111 -15.53 7.59 -11.08
N CYS A 112 -15.24 7.95 -9.81
CA CYS A 112 -16.08 8.65 -8.78
C CYS A 112 -17.63 8.57 -8.80
N CYS A 113 -18.25 7.69 -9.56
CA CYS A 113 -19.67 7.50 -9.68
C CYS A 113 -19.89 6.01 -9.46
N LEU A 114 -20.17 5.69 -8.20
CA LEU A 114 -20.97 4.52 -7.92
C LEU A 114 -22.26 4.63 -8.73
N VAL A 115 -22.39 3.83 -9.78
CA VAL A 115 -23.71 3.56 -10.35
C VAL A 115 -24.28 2.36 -9.61
N ILE A 116 -25.30 2.66 -8.82
CA ILE A 116 -26.13 1.73 -8.04
C ILE A 116 -27.03 0.93 -8.98
N THR A 117 -27.23 -0.36 -8.71
CA THR A 117 -28.47 -1.10 -9.00
C THR A 117 -28.61 -2.19 -7.94
N THR A 118 -29.70 -2.41 -7.18
CA THR A 118 -31.07 -1.86 -7.11
C THR A 118 -31.58 -1.75 -5.65
N THR A 119 -30.75 -1.98 -4.64
CA THR A 119 -31.20 -1.94 -3.24
C THR A 119 -30.21 -1.16 -2.40
N GLY A 120 -30.37 0.18 -2.43
CA GLY A 120 -29.89 1.16 -1.45
C GLY A 120 -28.45 1.02 -0.96
N ILE A 121 -27.62 2.02 -1.24
CA ILE A 121 -26.79 2.73 -0.26
C ILE A 121 -26.17 3.94 -0.98
N LEU A 122 -26.39 5.12 -0.41
CA LEU A 122 -25.70 6.36 -0.75
C LEU A 122 -24.19 6.23 -0.52
N LEU A 123 -23.40 6.68 -1.49
CA LEU A 123 -22.00 7.03 -1.32
C LEU A 123 -21.82 8.49 -1.75
N CYS A 124 -21.20 9.28 -0.88
CA CYS A 124 -20.32 10.37 -1.30
C CYS A 124 -18.97 9.78 -1.70
#